data_AF-A0A6J4DXT8-F1
#
_entry.id   AF-A0A6J4DXT8-F1
#
_cell.length_a   1.000
_cell.length_b   1.000
_cell.length_c   1.000
_cell.angle_alpha   90.00
_cell.angle_beta   90.00
_cell.angle_gamma   90.00
#
_symmetry.space_group_name_H-M   'P 1'
#
loop_
_entity.id
_entity.type
_entity.pdbx_description
1 polymer ?
#
loop_
_entity_poly.entity_id
_entity_poly.type
_entity_poly.pdbx_seq_one_letter_code
_entity_poly.pdbx_strand_id
1 'polypeptide(L)'
;MDSSDPPIAAITDPALACLLREMLPAMGVVCEVITETGQCQRAPLCRWLKDAPLSETTRLRLLLDEAVTVLDRTRHAFKSRELGRLRRRLEQALEELSRPA
;
A
#
# COMPACT_ATOMS: atom_id res chain seq x y z
N MET A 1 -14.28 10.99 10.13
CA MET A 1 -12.86 10.88 10.50
C MET A 1 -12.82 10.02 11.74
N ASP A 2 -12.71 8.70 11.59
CA ASP A 2 -12.39 7.74 12.67
C ASP A 2 -11.91 6.45 12.00
N SER A 3 -10.84 6.55 11.19
CA SER A 3 -10.09 5.39 10.72
C SER A 3 -8.96 5.15 11.71
N SER A 4 -9.31 4.72 12.92
CA SER A 4 -8.32 4.20 13.85
C SER A 4 -8.10 2.73 13.48
N ASP A 5 -7.41 2.50 12.37
CA ASP A 5 -6.95 1.15 12.00
C ASP A 5 -6.13 0.61 13.18
N PRO A 6 -6.33 -0.65 13.60
CA PRO A 6 -5.59 -1.22 14.69
C PRO A 6 -4.08 -1.24 14.35
N PRO A 7 -3.20 -1.03 15.35
CA PRO A 7 -1.77 -1.13 15.13
C PRO A 7 -1.39 -2.49 14.54
N ILE A 8 -0.42 -2.52 13.63
CA ILE A 8 0.07 -3.73 12.97
C ILE A 8 1.43 -4.11 13.57
N ALA A 9 1.57 -5.37 13.99
CA ALA A 9 2.84 -5.97 14.40
C ALA A 9 3.37 -6.86 13.25
N ALA A 10 4.50 -6.48 12.67
CA ALA A 10 5.17 -7.25 11.64
C ALA A 10 6.26 -8.13 12.25
N ILE A 11 6.11 -9.46 12.15
CA ILE A 11 7.01 -10.43 12.77
C ILE A 11 7.34 -11.54 11.79
N THR A 12 8.63 -11.75 11.55
CA THR A 12 9.12 -12.75 10.60
C THR A 12 9.20 -14.16 11.18
N ASP A 13 9.10 -14.32 12.51
CA ASP A 13 9.10 -15.61 13.19
C ASP A 13 7.67 -16.17 13.33
N PRO A 14 7.33 -17.29 12.66
CA PRO A 14 5.99 -17.86 12.69
C PRO A 14 5.58 -18.41 14.07
N ALA A 15 6.53 -18.88 14.89
CA ALA A 15 6.23 -19.36 16.24
C ALA A 15 5.85 -18.19 17.16
N LEU A 16 6.61 -17.10 17.08
CA LEU A 16 6.33 -15.86 17.81
C LEU A 16 5.02 -15.20 17.34
N ALA A 17 4.74 -15.22 16.04
CA ALA A 17 3.50 -14.68 15.50
C ALA A 17 2.26 -15.46 15.98
N CYS A 18 2.36 -16.79 16.09
CA CYS A 18 1.29 -17.62 16.66
C CYS A 18 1.01 -17.22 18.11
N LEU A 19 2.07 -17.14 18.92
CA LEU A 19 1.97 -16.77 20.33
C LEU A 19 1.36 -15.37 20.53
N LEU A 20 1.71 -14.40 19.69
CA LEU A 20 1.16 -13.05 19.77
C LEU A 20 -0.30 -12.96 19.34
N ARG A 21 -0.74 -13.77 18.37
CA ARG A 21 -2.15 -13.85 17.97
C ARG A 21 -3.03 -14.38 19.11
N GLU A 22 -2.49 -15.24 19.97
CA GLU A 22 -3.20 -15.73 21.16
C GLU A 22 -3.12 -14.74 22.32
N MET A 23 -1.95 -14.15 22.56
CA MET A 23 -1.71 -13.31 23.74
C MET A 23 -2.27 -11.89 23.63
N LEU A 24 -2.21 -11.25 22.46
CA LEU A 24 -2.64 -9.86 22.29
C LEU A 24 -4.15 -9.66 22.58
N PRO A 25 -5.05 -10.52 22.06
CA PRO A 25 -6.46 -10.46 22.42
C PRO A 25 -6.70 -10.72 23.91
N ALA A 26 -5.95 -11.66 24.51
CA ALA A 26 -6.05 -11.96 25.94
C ALA A 26 -5.64 -10.77 26.84
N MET A 27 -4.78 -9.88 26.35
CA MET A 27 -4.41 -8.62 27.01
C MET A 27 -5.31 -7.44 26.63
N GLY A 28 -6.35 -7.64 25.84
CA GLY A 28 -7.26 -6.58 25.38
C GLY A 28 -6.64 -5.65 24.33
N VAL A 29 -5.54 -6.04 23.71
CA VAL A 29 -4.87 -5.27 22.66
C VAL A 29 -5.40 -5.70 21.30
N VAL A 30 -6.10 -4.80 20.61
CA VAL A 30 -6.52 -5.02 19.22
C VAL A 30 -5.33 -4.70 18.31
N CYS A 31 -4.69 -5.73 17.77
CA CYS A 31 -3.52 -5.60 16.92
C CYS A 31 -3.53 -6.67 15.84
N GLU A 32 -3.22 -6.27 14.60
CA GLU A 32 -3.08 -7.19 13.48
C GLU A 32 -1.63 -7.72 13.43
N VAL A 33 -1.45 -9.04 13.52
CA VAL A 33 -0.13 -9.69 13.45
C VAL A 33 0.10 -10.26 12.07
N ILE A 34 1.02 -9.67 11.31
CA ILE A 34 1.40 -10.11 9.97
C ILE A 34 2.76 -10.82 10.00
N THR A 35 2.83 -11.93 9.27
CA THR A 35 4.06 -12.72 9.06
C THR A 35 4.67 -12.51 7.69
N GLU A 36 3.84 -12.09 6.74
CA GLU A 36 4.25 -11.86 5.37
C GLU A 36 3.86 -10.46 4.92
N THR A 37 4.63 -9.97 3.99
CA THR A 37 4.58 -8.59 3.53
C THR A 37 3.32 -8.32 2.73
N GLY A 38 2.81 -9.34 2.03
CA GLY A 38 1.53 -9.32 1.32
C GLY A 38 0.29 -9.36 2.20
N GLN A 39 0.42 -9.67 3.50
CA GLN A 39 -0.70 -9.63 4.44
C GLN A 39 -1.04 -8.20 4.87
N CYS A 40 -0.14 -7.24 4.61
CA CYS A 40 -0.40 -5.83 4.90
C CYS A 40 -1.13 -5.16 3.73
N GLN A 41 -2.37 -4.74 3.95
CA GLN A 41 -3.12 -3.93 2.97
C GLN A 41 -2.45 -2.58 2.65
N ARG A 42 -1.56 -2.12 3.55
CA ARG A 42 -0.76 -0.89 3.43
C ARG A 42 0.69 -1.14 3.03
N ALA A 43 1.05 -2.38 2.65
CA ALA A 43 2.39 -2.76 2.18
C ALA A 43 3.08 -1.75 1.25
N PRO A 44 2.41 -1.13 0.24
CA PRO A 44 3.05 -0.13 -0.62
C PRO A 44 3.46 1.18 0.09
N LEU A 45 2.86 1.52 1.22
CA LEU A 45 3.20 2.69 2.05
C LEU A 45 4.10 2.33 3.24
N CYS A 46 4.19 1.04 3.59
CA CYS A 46 4.99 0.54 4.69
C CYS A 46 6.48 0.50 4.33
N ARG A 47 7.13 1.67 4.39
CA ARG A 47 8.58 1.84 4.18
C ARG A 47 9.47 1.14 5.22
N TRP A 48 8.90 0.44 6.20
CA TRP A 48 9.60 -0.43 7.15
C TRP A 48 9.85 -1.83 6.57
N LEU A 49 9.08 -2.21 5.55
CA LEU A 49 9.10 -3.51 4.89
C LEU A 49 10.09 -3.53 3.71
N LYS A 50 11.29 -2.99 3.93
CA LYS A 50 12.22 -2.56 2.86
C LYS A 50 12.72 -3.67 1.94
N ASP A 51 12.60 -4.94 2.32
CA ASP A 51 13.26 -6.05 1.63
C ASP A 51 12.29 -7.11 1.07
N ALA A 52 10.99 -6.81 1.06
CA ALA A 52 10.01 -7.70 0.42
C ALA A 52 10.07 -7.56 -1.10
N PRO A 53 10.19 -8.65 -1.89
CA PRO A 53 9.96 -8.56 -3.32
C PRO A 53 8.55 -8.00 -3.55
N LEU A 54 8.50 -6.78 -4.09
CA LEU A 54 7.23 -6.15 -4.45
C LEU A 54 6.53 -7.05 -5.45
N SER A 55 5.25 -7.36 -5.22
CA SER A 55 4.44 -8.04 -6.22
C SER A 55 4.45 -7.23 -7.53
N GLU A 56 4.31 -7.90 -8.68
CA GLU A 56 4.30 -7.24 -9.99
C GLU A 56 3.21 -6.14 -10.05
N THR A 57 2.06 -6.39 -9.43
CA THR A 57 0.97 -5.43 -9.27
C THR A 57 1.39 -4.21 -8.46
N THR A 58 2.13 -4.40 -7.36
CA THR A 58 2.63 -3.28 -6.54
C THR A 58 3.65 -2.45 -7.31
N ARG A 59 4.56 -3.09 -8.05
CA ARG A 59 5.54 -2.41 -8.89
C ARG A 59 4.87 -1.59 -9.99
N LEU A 60 3.82 -2.15 -10.61
CA LEU A 60 3.02 -1.45 -11.61
C LEU A 60 2.30 -0.24 -11.01
N ARG A 61 1.70 -0.37 -9.83
CA ARG A 61 1.06 0.77 -9.13
C ARG A 61 2.08 1.89 -8.85
N LEU A 62 3.29 1.56 -8.36
CA LEU A 62 4.31 2.58 -8.09
C LEU A 62 4.75 3.34 -9.35
N LEU A 63 4.93 2.63 -10.47
CA LEU A 63 5.27 3.26 -11.75
C LEU A 63 4.15 4.18 -12.27
N LEU A 64 2.89 3.77 -12.08
CA LEU A 64 1.74 4.59 -12.46
C LEU A 64 1.62 5.85 -11.59
N ASP A 65 1.86 5.73 -10.29
CA ASP A 65 1.83 6.87 -9.35
C ASP A 65 2.96 7.87 -9.63
N GLU A 66 4.14 7.37 -9.96
CA GLU A 66 5.27 8.18 -10.42
C GLU A 66 4.92 8.93 -11.72
N ALA A 67 4.32 8.25 -12.70
CA ALA A 67 3.89 8.86 -13.95
C ALA A 67 2.84 9.97 -13.73
N VAL A 68 1.84 9.74 -12.88
CA VAL A 68 0.85 10.75 -12.50
C VAL A 68 1.52 11.95 -11.83
N THR A 69 2.43 11.70 -10.89
CA THR A 69 3.17 12.75 -10.17
C THR A 69 4.01 13.62 -11.11
N VAL A 70 4.70 12.99 -12.07
CA VAL A 70 5.49 13.71 -13.09
C VAL A 70 4.57 14.56 -13.98
N LEU A 71 3.44 14.01 -14.43
CA LEU A 71 2.46 14.74 -15.22
C LEU A 71 1.87 15.94 -14.45
N ASP A 72 1.61 15.78 -13.14
CA ASP A 72 1.04 16.86 -12.34
C ASP A 72 2.07 17.97 -12.05
N ARG A 73 3.34 17.60 -11.79
CA ARG A 73 4.44 18.58 -11.64
C ARG A 73 4.72 19.34 -12.92
N THR A 74 4.53 18.69 -14.07
CA THR A 74 4.77 19.29 -15.40
C THR A 74 3.52 19.93 -16.01
N ARG A 75 2.39 19.98 -15.28
CA ARG A 75 1.11 20.55 -15.77
C ARG A 75 1.21 22.00 -16.26
N HIS A 76 2.12 22.77 -15.67
CA HIS A 76 2.36 24.17 -16.05
C HIS A 76 3.33 24.29 -17.23
N ALA A 77 4.18 23.29 -17.45
CA ALA A 77 5.08 23.20 -18.60
C ALA A 77 4.35 22.70 -19.85
N PHE A 78 3.29 21.90 -19.68
CA PHE A 78 2.50 21.36 -20.79
C PHE A 78 1.02 21.74 -20.69
N LYS A 79 0.59 22.71 -21.51
CA LYS A 79 -0.84 23.06 -21.71
C LYS A 79 -1.61 22.04 -22.59
N SER A 80 -1.18 20.78 -22.63
CA SER A 80 -1.78 19.77 -23.52
C SER A 80 -3.00 19.10 -22.88
N ARG A 81 -4.15 19.20 -23.55
CA ARG A 81 -5.38 18.47 -23.18
C ARG A 81 -5.17 16.95 -23.21
N GLU A 82 -4.26 16.44 -24.04
CA GLU A 82 -3.95 15.02 -24.15
C GLU A 82 -3.23 14.51 -22.89
N LEU A 83 -2.31 15.30 -22.33
CA LEU A 83 -1.63 14.94 -21.08
C LEU A 83 -2.58 14.97 -19.88
N GLY A 84 -3.51 15.92 -19.83
CA GLY A 84 -4.59 15.91 -18.84
C GLY A 84 -5.56 14.73 -18.99
N ARG A 85 -5.74 14.20 -20.21
CA ARG A 85 -6.50 12.95 -20.45
C ARG A 85 -5.71 11.73 -20.00
N LEU A 86 -4.40 11.70 -20.28
CA LEU A 86 -3.51 10.61 -19.86
C LEU A 86 -3.41 10.52 -18.34
N ARG A 87 -3.23 11.64 -17.63
CA ARG A 87 -3.21 11.70 -16.17
C ARG A 87 -4.44 11.05 -15.55
N ARG A 88 -5.64 11.44 -16.02
CA ARG A 88 -6.91 10.88 -15.54
C ARG A 88 -7.05 9.39 -15.80
N ARG A 89 -6.58 8.89 -16.95
CA ARG A 89 -6.60 7.45 -17.23
C ARG A 89 -5.66 6.66 -16.31
N LEU A 90 -4.52 7.23 -15.95
CA LEU A 90 -3.57 6.62 -15.02
C LEU A 90 -4.12 6.61 -13.59
N GLU A 91 -4.76 7.70 -13.16
CA GLU A 91 -5.49 7.78 -11.87
C GLU A 91 -6.58 6.70 -11.78
N GLN A 92 -7.38 6.52 -12.83
CA GLN A 92 -8.41 5.47 -12.88
C GLN A 92 -7.81 4.05 -12.82
N ALA A 93 -6.75 3.79 -13.56
CA ALA A 93 -6.07 2.49 -13.53
C ALA A 93 -5.50 2.18 -12.13
N LEU A 94 -5.00 3.20 -11.42
CA LEU A 94 -4.54 3.07 -10.03
C LEU A 94 -5.68 2.70 -9.07
N GLU A 95 -6.85 3.33 -9.21
CA GLU A 95 -8.04 3.02 -8.41
C GLU A 95 -8.53 1.59 -8.67
N GLU A 96 -8.60 1.18 -9.94
CA GLU A 96 -8.99 -0.19 -10.33
C GLU A 96 -8.03 -1.22 -9.75
N LEU A 97 -6.73 -0.97 -9.87
CA LEU A 97 -5.73 -1.85 -9.29
C LEU A 97 -5.83 -1.91 -7.78
N SER A 98 -6.23 -0.82 -7.11
CA SER A 98 -6.29 -0.70 -5.63
C SER A 98 -7.55 -1.31 -5.02
N ARG A 99 -8.56 -1.69 -5.82
CA ARG A 99 -9.69 -2.47 -5.32
C ARG A 99 -9.24 -3.88 -4.96
N PRO A 100 -9.58 -4.39 -3.76
CA PRO A 100 -9.43 -5.80 -3.47
C PRO A 100 -10.37 -6.60 -4.40
N ALA A 101 -9.89 -7.74 -4.90
CA ALA A 101 -10.67 -8.70 -5.67
C ALA A 101 -11.76 -9.36 -4.80
#